data_AF-A0A3N2CWH9-F1
#
_entry.id   AF-A0A3N2CWH9-F1
#
_cell.length_a   1.000
_cell.length_b   1.000
_cell.length_c   1.000
_cell.angle_alpha   90.00
_cell.angle_beta   90.00
_cell.angle_gamma   90.00
#
_symmetry.space_group_name_H-M   'P 1'
#
loop_
_entity.id
_entity.type
_entity.pdbx_description
1 polymer ?
#
loop_
_entity_poly.entity_id
_entity_poly.type
_entity_poly.pdbx_seq_one_letter_code
_entity_poly.pdbx_strand_id
1 'polypeptide(L)'
;MSDQVSSLEREIEQTRERLAATIDQLLHRASPKTIAKREAASVKGFFVDPAGNPRQDNILKVVGGVAVAVTFFYLVRHVAGD
;
A
#
# COMPACT_ATOMS: atom_id res chain seq x y z
N MET A 1 9.72 -5.20 -51.84
CA MET A 1 9.08 -6.00 -50.76
C MET A 1 10.04 -6.25 -49.61
N SER A 2 11.29 -6.67 -49.86
CA SER A 2 12.30 -6.92 -48.83
C SER A 2 12.58 -5.71 -47.91
N ASP A 3 12.62 -4.49 -48.45
CA ASP A 3 12.83 -3.28 -47.63
C ASP A 3 11.69 -3.00 -46.65
N GLN A 4 10.44 -3.25 -47.06
CA GLN A 4 9.26 -3.09 -46.19
C GLN A 4 9.23 -4.14 -45.06
N VAL A 5 9.71 -5.35 -45.34
CA VAL A 5 9.88 -6.37 -44.30
C VAL A 5 10.97 -5.96 -43.32
N SER A 6 12.12 -5.47 -43.81
CA SER A 6 13.23 -5.02 -42.97
C SER A 6 12.89 -3.78 -42.12
N SER A 7 11.99 -2.91 -42.59
CA SER A 7 11.52 -1.76 -41.81
C SER A 7 10.56 -2.19 -40.71
N LEU A 8 9.66 -3.13 -41.02
CA LEU A 8 8.71 -3.66 -40.06
C LEU A 8 9.42 -4.43 -38.93
N GLU A 9 10.42 -5.24 -39.25
CA GLU A 9 11.24 -5.94 -38.24
C GLU A 9 11.93 -4.96 -37.29
N ARG A 10 12.48 -3.86 -37.82
CA ARG A 10 13.10 -2.80 -37.01
C ARG A 10 12.10 -2.11 -36.10
N GLU A 11 10.90 -1.82 -36.60
CA GLU A 11 9.85 -1.16 -35.82
C GLU A 11 9.30 -2.07 -34.71
N ILE A 12 9.19 -3.38 -34.98
CA ILE A 12 8.84 -4.38 -33.98
C ILE A 12 9.90 -4.44 -32.89
N GLU A 13 11.18 -4.48 -33.23
CA GLU A 13 12.25 -4.57 -32.22
C GLU A 13 12.29 -3.30 -31.36
N GLN A 14 12.18 -2.11 -31.97
CA GLN A 14 12.05 -0.86 -31.22
C GLN A 14 10.83 -0.84 -30.30
N THR A 15 9.71 -1.41 -30.73
CA THR A 15 8.50 -1.50 -29.91
C THR A 15 8.68 -2.48 -28.74
N ARG A 16 9.39 -3.60 -28.95
CA ARG A 16 9.72 -4.57 -27.90
C ARG A 16 10.63 -3.98 -26.85
N GLU A 17 11.66 -3.25 -27.25
CA GLU A 17 12.56 -2.54 -26.32
C GLU A 17 11.79 -1.52 -25.46
N ARG A 18 10.91 -0.72 -26.07
CA ARG A 18 10.06 0.25 -25.35
C ARG A 18 9.12 -0.44 -24.37
N LEU A 19 8.54 -1.58 -24.77
CA LEU A 19 7.65 -2.35 -23.91
C LEU A 19 8.40 -2.94 -22.72
N ALA A 20 9.59 -3.54 -22.93
CA ALA A 20 10.42 -4.06 -21.86
C ALA A 20 10.76 -2.97 -20.82
N ALA A 21 11.19 -1.80 -21.29
CA ALA A 21 11.47 -0.65 -20.42
C ALA A 21 10.23 -0.20 -19.63
N THR A 22 9.05 -0.21 -20.27
CA THR A 22 7.78 0.15 -19.61
C THR A 22 7.39 -0.90 -18.56
N ILE A 23 7.57 -2.19 -18.87
CA ILE A 23 7.30 -3.29 -17.93
C ILE A 23 8.19 -3.16 -16.70
N ASP A 24 9.49 -2.91 -16.85
CA ASP A 24 10.40 -2.74 -15.70
C ASP A 24 9.98 -1.57 -14.79
N GLN A 25 9.56 -0.45 -15.39
CA GLN A 25 9.03 0.70 -14.63
C GLN A 25 7.75 0.34 -13.87
N LEU A 26 6.83 -0.40 -14.51
CA LEU A 26 5.61 -0.89 -13.86
C LEU A 26 5.94 -1.87 -12.74
N LEU A 27 6.88 -2.79 -12.94
CA LEU A 27 7.29 -3.77 -11.94
C LEU A 27 7.90 -3.08 -10.71
N HIS A 28 8.71 -2.04 -10.93
CA HIS A 28 9.27 -1.24 -9.84
C HIS A 28 8.18 -0.46 -9.09
N ARG A 29 7.23 0.16 -9.80
CA ARG A 29 6.16 0.97 -9.20
C ARG A 29 5.10 0.13 -8.49
N ALA A 30 4.75 -1.02 -9.07
CA ALA A 30 3.86 -2.02 -8.49
C ALA A 30 4.57 -2.92 -7.49
N SER A 31 5.88 -2.71 -7.28
CA SER A 31 6.64 -3.51 -6.32
C SER A 31 5.95 -3.46 -4.95
N PRO A 32 5.76 -4.62 -4.30
CA PRO A 32 5.09 -4.70 -3.01
C PRO A 32 5.68 -3.75 -1.97
N LYS A 33 6.99 -3.50 -2.04
CA LYS A 33 7.71 -2.59 -1.14
C LYS A 33 7.19 -1.15 -1.22
N THR A 34 6.89 -0.66 -2.42
CA THR A 34 6.39 0.71 -2.61
C THR A 34 4.95 0.84 -2.13
N ILE A 35 4.14 -0.19 -2.36
CA ILE A 35 2.76 -0.26 -1.88
C ILE A 35 2.76 -0.28 -0.35
N ALA A 36 3.51 -1.19 0.27
CA ALA A 36 3.62 -1.29 1.73
C ALA A 36 4.10 0.01 2.38
N LYS A 37 5.06 0.71 1.77
CA LYS A 37 5.54 2.01 2.28
C LYS A 37 4.44 3.07 2.28
N ARG A 38 3.59 3.11 1.25
CA ARG A 38 2.47 4.06 1.16
C ARG A 38 1.39 3.74 2.18
N GLU A 39 1.04 2.47 2.32
CA GLU A 39 0.08 2.02 3.33
C GLU A 39 0.56 2.35 4.74
N ALA A 40 1.82 2.04 5.07
CA ALA A 40 2.40 2.38 6.36
C ALA A 40 2.39 3.90 6.63
N ALA A 41 2.68 4.71 5.60
CA ALA A 41 2.60 6.17 5.71
C ALA A 41 1.16 6.66 5.92
N SER A 42 0.18 6.04 5.24
CA SER A 42 -1.25 6.32 5.41
C SER A 42 -1.71 6.03 6.84
N VAL A 43 -1.38 4.83 7.35
CA VAL A 43 -1.68 4.43 8.73
C VAL A 43 -1.01 5.38 9.73
N LYS A 44 0.27 5.72 9.53
CA LYS A 44 0.97 6.67 10.39
C LYS A 44 0.31 8.07 10.35
N GLY A 45 -0.13 8.51 9.16
CA GLY A 45 -0.81 9.79 8.97
C GLY A 45 -2.15 9.91 9.71
N PHE A 46 -2.77 8.78 10.02
CA PHE A 46 -3.95 8.74 10.89
C PHE A 46 -3.64 9.15 12.33
N PHE A 47 -2.43 8.86 12.83
CA PHE A 47 -2.02 9.15 14.20
C PHE A 47 -1.09 10.35 14.33
N VAL A 48 -0.43 10.77 13.25
CA VAL A 48 0.58 11.85 13.26
C VAL A 48 0.30 12.81 12.10
N ASP A 49 0.40 14.11 12.35
CA ASP A 49 0.22 15.14 11.33
C ASP A 49 1.48 15.30 10.43
N PRO A 50 1.41 16.10 9.35
CA PRO A 50 2.57 16.35 8.49
C PRO A 50 3.74 17.08 9.17
N ALA A 51 3.50 17.81 10.26
CA ALA A 51 4.52 18.48 11.06
C ALA A 51 5.17 17.54 12.10
N GLY A 52 4.68 16.30 12.22
CA GLY A 52 5.17 15.31 13.18
C GLY A 52 4.46 15.33 14.53
N ASN A 53 3.42 16.16 14.72
CA ASN A 53 2.69 16.19 15.98
C ASN A 53 1.69 15.03 16.06
N PRO A 54 1.53 14.42 17.25
CA PRO A 54 0.50 13.41 17.47
C PRO A 54 -0.91 13.99 17.31
N ARG A 55 -1.76 13.29 16.54
CA ARG A 55 -3.20 13.55 16.45
C ARG A 55 -3.91 12.94 17.66
N GLN A 56 -3.90 13.67 18.76
CA GLN A 56 -4.44 13.22 20.05
C GLN A 56 -5.89 12.71 19.93
N ASP A 57 -6.74 13.39 19.15
CA ASP A 57 -8.13 12.97 18.94
C ASP A 57 -8.26 11.55 18.38
N ASN A 58 -7.45 11.21 17.38
CA ASN A 58 -7.49 9.90 16.73
C ASN A 58 -6.89 8.82 17.63
N ILE A 59 -5.79 9.15 18.32
CA ILE A 59 -5.17 8.27 19.31
C ILE A 59 -6.19 7.95 20.42
N LEU A 60 -6.84 8.97 20.98
CA LEU A 60 -7.78 8.81 22.08
C LEU A 60 -9.01 7.97 21.67
N LYS A 61 -9.52 8.15 20.45
CA LYS A 61 -10.60 7.31 19.89
C LYS A 61 -10.22 5.83 19.82
N VAL A 62 -9.03 5.53 19.30
CA VAL A 62 -8.57 4.13 19.16
C VAL A 62 -8.33 3.52 20.54
N VAL A 63 -7.66 4.25 21.45
CA VAL A 63 -7.42 3.79 22.83
C VAL A 63 -8.74 3.53 23.55
N GLY A 64 -9.70 4.45 23.46
CA GLY A 64 -11.03 4.29 24.06
C GLY A 64 -11.77 3.07 23.49
N GLY A 65 -11.74 2.88 22.17
CA GLY A 65 -12.36 1.72 21.52
C GLY A 65 -11.74 0.39 21.95
N VAL A 66 -10.41 0.32 22.02
CA VAL A 66 -9.70 -0.88 22.49
C VAL A 66 -10.04 -1.17 23.95
N ALA A 67 -10.03 -0.16 24.81
CA ALA A 67 -10.37 -0.33 26.23
C ALA A 67 -11.78 -0.91 26.40
N VAL A 68 -12.78 -0.35 25.69
CA VAL A 68 -14.17 -0.85 25.72
C VAL A 68 -14.25 -2.29 25.22
N ALA A 69 -13.58 -2.62 24.12
CA ALA A 69 -13.58 -3.98 23.56
C ALA A 69 -12.97 -4.98 24.55
N VAL A 70 -11.81 -4.66 25.14
CA VAL A 70 -11.14 -5.50 26.13
C VAL A 70 -12.04 -5.71 27.35
N THR A 71 -12.63 -4.63 27.89
CA THR A 71 -13.57 -4.72 29.01
C THR A 71 -14.77 -5.61 28.66
N PHE A 72 -15.33 -5.46 27.47
CA PHE A 72 -16.44 -6.29 27.00
C PHE A 72 -16.06 -7.77 26.95
N PHE A 73 -14.95 -8.12 26.31
CA PHE A 73 -14.49 -9.51 26.23
C PHE A 73 -14.16 -10.10 27.60
N TYR A 74 -13.57 -9.30 28.49
CA TYR A 74 -13.32 -9.71 29.86
C TYR A 74 -14.63 -10.07 30.58
N LEU A 75 -15.65 -9.20 30.51
CA LEU A 75 -16.95 -9.44 31.13
C LEU A 75 -17.64 -10.69 30.56
N VAL A 76 -17.62 -10.86 29.24
CA VAL A 76 -18.19 -12.06 28.59
C VAL A 76 -17.48 -13.32 29.09
N ARG A 77 -16.15 -13.30 29.13
CA ARG A 77 -15.36 -14.44 29.62
C ARG A 77 -15.60 -14.72 31.10
N HIS A 78 -15.77 -13.67 31.91
CA HIS A 78 -16.03 -13.80 33.34
C HIS A 78 -17.41 -14.43 33.59
N VAL A 79 -18.46 -13.93 32.93
CA VAL A 79 -19.85 -14.43 33.11
C VAL A 79 -20.07 -15.82 32.49
N ALA A 80 -19.36 -16.17 31.42
CA ALA A 80 -19.47 -17.50 30.79
C ALA A 80 -18.53 -18.55 31.41
N GLY A 81 -17.58 -18.13 32.24
CA GLY A 81 -16.60 -18.99 32.91
C GLY A 81 -16.97 -19.37 34.35
N ASP A 82 -17.89 -18.62 34.98
CA ASP A 82 -18.58 -18.96 36.22
C ASP A 82 -19.88 -19.75 35.91
#